data_AF-A0A8H8A4B3-F1
#
_entry.id   AF-A0A8H8A4B3-F1
#
_cell.length_a   1.000
_cell.length_b   1.000
_cell.length_c   1.000
_cell.angle_alpha   90.00
_cell.angle_beta   90.00
_cell.angle_gamma   90.00
#
_symmetry.space_group_name_H-M   'P 1'
#
loop_
_entity.id
_entity.type
_entity.pdbx_description
1 polymer ?
#
loop_
_entity_poly.entity_id
_entity_poly.type
_entity_poly.pdbx_seq_one_letter_code
_entity_poly.pdbx_strand_id
1 'polypeptide(L)'
;MPDWKEGKRLGVASAYFEEIFDTYIKMKKINNIKNISSQLTIPIFKGNNQNPFAREPYSPGPRVFIGVGVGIAPFRAFVQNRLQNLSCFEEVWVIQGCRNIELDEIYQGEWGLFNTSKNRIVVESRSGKREYVQDEVKRKGKLIWEVINNKNGRIYVCGIGTSLIKSFDDCLIEIAMKWGGYSYKDAVKKWKEFENPLIFKYIKEVW
;
A
#
# COMPACT_ATOMS: atom_id res chain seq x y z
N MET A 1 9.98 -6.32 32.59
CA MET A 1 8.76 -6.16 31.76
C MET A 1 7.57 -6.16 32.70
N PRO A 2 6.60 -5.23 32.56
CA PRO A 2 5.40 -5.24 33.40
C PRO A 2 4.61 -6.54 33.18
N ASP A 3 3.83 -6.93 34.20
CA ASP A 3 2.98 -8.14 34.23
C ASP A 3 2.05 -8.20 33.00
N TRP A 4 1.90 -9.40 32.42
CA TRP A 4 0.98 -9.66 31.31
C TRP A 4 -0.49 -9.46 31.67
N LYS A 5 -0.82 -9.42 32.98
CA LYS A 5 -2.17 -9.21 33.47
C LYS A 5 -2.60 -7.75 33.55
N GLU A 6 -1.67 -6.82 33.76
CA GLU A 6 -2.01 -5.41 34.07
C GLU A 6 -1.19 -4.38 33.27
N GLY A 7 -0.21 -4.81 32.46
CA GLY A 7 0.68 -3.96 31.69
C GLY A 7 0.35 -3.82 30.21
N LYS A 8 0.85 -2.75 29.57
CA LYS A 8 0.95 -2.66 28.12
C LYS A 8 2.09 -3.57 27.64
N ARG A 9 1.78 -4.53 26.75
CA ARG A 9 2.77 -5.39 26.11
C ARG A 9 3.11 -4.86 24.73
N LEU A 10 4.40 -4.59 24.49
CA LEU A 10 4.87 -4.17 23.18
C LEU A 10 5.07 -5.39 22.26
N GLY A 11 4.98 -5.17 20.94
CA GLY A 11 5.40 -6.16 19.96
C GLY A 11 6.92 -6.36 20.02
N VAL A 12 7.39 -7.60 19.95
CA VAL A 12 8.81 -7.94 20.13
C VAL A 12 9.69 -7.22 19.11
N ALA A 13 9.39 -7.38 17.81
CA ALA A 13 10.18 -6.76 16.75
C ALA A 13 10.01 -5.24 16.69
N SER A 14 8.78 -4.74 16.83
CA SER A 14 8.51 -3.30 16.77
C SER A 14 9.18 -2.53 17.90
N ALA A 15 9.15 -3.07 19.13
CA ALA A 15 9.83 -2.46 20.28
C ALA A 15 11.35 -2.49 20.11
N TYR A 16 11.89 -3.60 19.60
CA TYR A 16 13.32 -3.70 19.30
C TYR A 16 13.75 -2.64 18.26
N PHE A 17 12.97 -2.44 17.19
CA PHE A 17 13.26 -1.40 16.21
C PHE A 17 13.13 0.02 16.77
N GLU A 18 12.14 0.27 17.63
CA GLU A 18 11.96 1.56 18.31
C GLU A 18 13.16 1.87 19.23
N GLU A 19 13.65 0.87 19.98
CA GLU A 19 14.82 1.02 20.85
C GLU A 19 16.11 1.32 20.05
N ILE A 20 16.32 0.62 18.93
CA ILE A 20 17.44 0.90 18.03
C ILE A 20 17.35 2.33 17.48
N PHE A 21 16.15 2.74 17.05
CA PHE A 21 15.91 4.08 16.51
C PHE A 21 16.22 5.16 17.55
N ASP A 22 15.71 5.02 18.78
CA ASP A 22 15.96 5.96 19.86
C ASP A 22 17.45 6.05 20.20
N THR A 23 18.14 4.92 20.19
CA THR A 23 19.60 4.85 20.40
C THR A 23 20.32 5.61 19.29
N TYR A 24 19.95 5.38 18.03
CA TYR A 24 20.50 6.11 16.88
C TYR A 24 20.29 7.63 17.00
N ILE A 25 19.08 8.08 17.34
CA ILE A 25 18.77 9.51 17.49
C ILE A 25 19.58 10.15 18.62
N LYS A 26 19.74 9.47 19.77
CA LYS A 26 20.57 9.95 20.88
C LYS A 26 22.04 10.07 20.45
N MET A 27 22.59 9.06 19.79
CA MET A 27 23.96 9.08 19.29
C MET A 27 24.19 10.20 18.27
N LYS A 28 23.25 10.44 17.36
CA LYS A 28 23.34 11.49 16.33
C LYS A 28 23.38 12.90 16.92
N LYS A 29 22.73 13.12 18.07
CA LYS A 29 22.78 14.41 18.79
C LYS A 29 24.12 14.65 19.49
N ILE A 30 24.80 13.58 19.92
CA ILE A 30 26.03 13.63 20.72
C ILE A 30 27.28 13.61 19.85
N ASN A 31 27.32 12.76 18.81
CA ASN A 31 28.50 12.48 18.01
C ASN A 31 28.33 12.97 16.56
N ASN A 32 29.39 13.56 15.99
CA ASN A 32 29.45 14.03 14.62
C ASN A 32 29.49 12.84 13.61
N ILE A 33 28.35 12.17 13.44
CA ILE A 33 27.81 11.25 12.41
C ILE A 33 28.69 10.08 11.87
N LYS A 34 30.00 10.23 11.70
CA LYS A 34 30.81 9.31 10.86
C LYS A 34 30.96 7.86 11.38
N ASN A 35 30.61 7.56 12.63
CA ASN A 35 30.88 6.24 13.24
C ASN A 35 29.67 5.58 13.93
N ILE A 36 28.45 6.08 13.71
CA ILE A 36 27.25 5.57 14.39
C ILE A 36 26.77 4.25 13.75
N SER A 37 26.89 4.13 12.42
CA SER A 37 26.42 2.96 11.67
C SER A 37 27.24 1.69 11.94
N SER A 38 28.47 1.79 12.42
CA SER A 38 29.30 0.64 12.80
C SER A 38 28.94 0.06 14.17
N GLN A 39 28.12 0.75 14.96
CA GLN A 39 27.77 0.38 16.34
C GLN A 39 26.36 -0.23 16.48
N LEU A 40 25.51 -0.09 15.46
CA LEU A 40 24.15 -0.62 15.46
C LEU A 40 23.98 -1.60 14.30
N THR A 41 23.61 -2.83 14.63
CA THR A 41 23.41 -3.90 13.64
C THR A 41 22.01 -4.50 13.77
N ILE A 42 21.37 -4.75 12.62
CA ILE A 42 20.08 -5.41 12.53
C ILE A 42 20.27 -6.63 11.64
N PRO A 43 20.13 -7.86 12.15
CA PRO A 43 20.21 -9.05 11.33
C PRO A 43 18.99 -9.10 10.40
N ILE A 44 19.25 -9.15 9.09
CA ILE A 44 18.22 -9.27 8.06
C ILE A 44 18.56 -10.42 7.12
N PHE A 45 17.52 -11.05 6.57
CA PHE A 45 17.65 -12.00 5.47
C PHE A 45 16.50 -11.75 4.49
N LYS A 46 16.74 -12.03 3.20
CA LYS A 46 15.70 -11.91 2.17
C LYS A 46 14.83 -13.17 2.21
N GLY A 47 13.51 -13.00 2.30
CA GLY A 47 12.56 -14.12 2.18
C GLY A 47 12.59 -14.75 0.78
N ASN A 48 12.03 -15.95 0.64
CA ASN A 48 12.09 -16.77 -0.59
C ASN A 48 11.18 -16.26 -1.75
N ASN A 49 11.00 -14.94 -1.89
CA ASN A 49 10.10 -14.30 -2.88
C ASN A 49 8.66 -14.88 -2.89
N GLN A 50 8.19 -15.36 -1.73
CA GLN A 50 6.80 -15.79 -1.56
C GLN A 50 5.83 -14.62 -1.63
N ASN A 51 6.31 -13.40 -1.30
CA ASN A 51 5.53 -12.18 -1.44
C ASN A 51 5.15 -11.99 -2.92
N PRO A 52 3.86 -11.89 -3.27
CA PRO A 52 3.44 -11.69 -4.65
C PRO A 52 4.01 -10.40 -5.24
N PHE A 53 4.22 -9.33 -4.45
CA PHE A 53 4.85 -8.09 -4.91
C PHE A 53 6.32 -8.28 -5.34
N ALA A 54 7.00 -9.33 -4.85
CA ALA A 54 8.36 -9.66 -5.30
C ALA A 54 8.41 -10.29 -6.70
N ARG A 55 7.25 -10.68 -7.25
CA ARG A 55 7.11 -11.24 -8.61
C ARG A 55 6.79 -10.14 -9.62
N GLU A 56 7.66 -9.14 -9.78
CA GLU A 56 7.53 -8.19 -10.90
C GLU A 56 8.70 -8.33 -11.89
N PRO A 57 8.54 -9.14 -12.97
CA PRO A 57 9.29 -8.88 -14.19
C PRO A 57 8.72 -7.59 -14.78
N TYR A 58 9.54 -6.56 -14.93
CA TYR A 58 9.17 -5.25 -15.45
C TYR A 58 8.09 -5.33 -16.55
N SER A 59 6.88 -4.84 -16.27
CA SER A 59 5.77 -4.86 -17.23
C SER A 59 5.22 -3.45 -17.42
N PRO A 60 5.25 -2.92 -18.66
CA PRO A 60 4.68 -1.61 -18.97
C PRO A 60 3.15 -1.66 -18.87
N GLY A 61 2.53 -0.57 -18.41
CA GLY A 61 1.08 -0.42 -18.37
C GLY A 61 0.53 0.06 -17.03
N PRO A 62 -0.78 0.32 -16.97
CA PRO A 62 -1.37 1.08 -15.89
C PRO A 62 -1.42 0.36 -14.54
N ARG A 63 -1.33 1.13 -13.46
CA ARG A 63 -1.18 0.64 -12.10
C ARG A 63 -2.01 1.45 -11.10
N VAL A 64 -2.81 0.75 -10.31
CA VAL A 64 -3.42 1.33 -9.11
C VAL A 64 -2.82 0.66 -7.88
N PHE A 65 -2.27 1.47 -6.99
CA PHE A 65 -1.71 1.08 -5.70
C PHE A 65 -2.62 1.56 -4.59
N ILE A 66 -3.10 0.64 -3.75
CA ILE A 66 -4.08 0.95 -2.71
C ILE A 66 -3.53 0.50 -1.36
N GLY A 67 -3.04 1.46 -0.58
CA GLY A 67 -2.32 1.23 0.66
C GLY A 67 -3.05 1.79 1.88
N VAL A 68 -3.26 0.99 2.93
CA VAL A 68 -3.85 1.47 4.19
C VAL A 68 -2.82 1.48 5.31
N GLY A 69 -2.63 2.64 5.94
CA GLY A 69 -1.61 2.84 6.97
C GLY A 69 -0.24 2.41 6.48
N VAL A 70 0.42 1.53 7.24
CA VAL A 70 1.75 0.97 6.87
C VAL A 70 1.76 0.19 5.55
N GLY A 71 0.60 -0.21 5.02
CA GLY A 71 0.47 -0.84 3.71
C GLY A 71 0.88 0.05 2.52
N ILE A 72 1.10 1.35 2.74
CA ILE A 72 1.67 2.23 1.71
C ILE A 72 3.17 1.97 1.44
N ALA A 73 3.87 1.33 2.38
CA ALA A 73 5.32 1.11 2.34
C ALA A 73 5.85 0.48 1.03
N PRO A 74 5.32 -0.65 0.51
CA PRO A 74 5.80 -1.20 -0.75
C PRO A 74 5.55 -0.26 -1.94
N PHE A 75 4.46 0.50 -1.91
CA PHE A 75 4.07 1.37 -3.02
C PHE A 75 4.94 2.61 -3.15
N ARG A 76 5.50 3.10 -2.03
CA ARG A 76 6.54 4.14 -2.08
C ARG A 76 7.68 3.73 -3.01
N ALA A 77 8.23 2.52 -2.82
CA ALA A 77 9.32 2.02 -3.65
C ALA A 77 8.89 1.77 -5.11
N PHE A 78 7.69 1.22 -5.31
CA PHE A 78 7.17 0.93 -6.65
C PHE A 78 6.96 2.19 -7.47
N VAL A 79 6.39 3.23 -6.86
CA VAL A 79 6.19 4.53 -7.50
C VAL A 79 7.53 5.18 -7.78
N GLN A 80 8.44 5.27 -6.80
CA GLN A 80 9.77 5.84 -7.03
C GLN A 80 10.53 5.13 -8.16
N ASN A 81 10.47 3.79 -8.22
CA ASN A 81 11.11 3.02 -9.28
C ASN A 81 10.46 3.27 -10.65
N ARG A 82 9.13 3.32 -10.72
CA ARG A 82 8.42 3.62 -11.98
C ARG A 82 8.64 5.04 -12.47
N LEU A 83 8.71 6.01 -11.56
CA LEU A 83 8.95 7.42 -11.88
C LEU A 83 10.36 7.71 -12.40
N GLN A 84 11.29 6.76 -12.30
CA GLN A 84 12.57 6.85 -13.03
C GLN A 84 12.35 6.89 -14.56
N ASN A 85 11.21 6.37 -15.04
CA ASN A 85 10.77 6.51 -16.42
C ASN A 85 9.57 7.47 -16.51
N LEU A 86 9.81 8.69 -17.00
CA LEU A 86 8.80 9.75 -17.11
C LEU A 86 7.56 9.34 -17.93
N SER A 87 7.70 8.42 -18.89
CA SER A 87 6.57 7.93 -19.70
C SER A 87 5.52 7.15 -18.88
N CYS A 88 5.88 6.66 -17.69
CA CYS A 88 4.97 5.92 -16.83
C CYS A 88 4.18 6.82 -15.86
N PHE A 89 4.47 8.13 -15.81
CA PHE A 89 3.87 9.05 -14.83
C PHE A 89 2.35 9.12 -14.93
N GLU A 90 1.80 9.06 -16.15
CA GLU A 90 0.36 9.21 -16.40
C GLU A 90 -0.45 7.93 -16.18
N GLU A 91 0.22 6.81 -15.94
CA GLU A 91 -0.40 5.49 -15.85
C GLU A 91 -0.33 4.92 -14.42
N VAL A 92 0.01 5.74 -13.43
CA VAL A 92 0.17 5.31 -12.04
C VAL A 92 -0.74 6.11 -11.12
N TRP A 93 -1.49 5.37 -10.28
CA TRP A 93 -2.40 5.92 -9.29
C TRP A 93 -2.13 5.33 -7.91
N VAL A 94 -2.23 6.16 -6.87
CA VAL A 94 -2.09 5.79 -5.46
C VAL A 94 -3.32 6.24 -4.69
N ILE A 95 -3.93 5.32 -3.96
CA ILE A 95 -5.01 5.57 -3.00
C ILE A 95 -4.47 5.17 -1.61
N GLN A 96 -4.27 6.15 -0.73
CA GLN A 96 -3.74 5.94 0.62
C GLN A 96 -4.83 6.17 1.66
N GLY A 97 -4.99 5.25 2.60
CA GLY A 97 -5.86 5.45 3.76
C GLY A 97 -5.06 5.75 5.02
N CYS A 98 -5.45 6.79 5.78
CA CYS A 98 -4.94 7.06 7.11
C CYS A 98 -6.09 7.44 8.08
N ARG A 99 -5.76 7.77 9.34
CA ARG A 99 -6.75 8.26 10.31
C ARG A 99 -6.95 9.76 10.14
N ASN A 100 -5.84 10.48 10.10
CA ASN A 100 -5.80 11.92 9.91
C ASN A 100 -4.49 12.28 9.20
N ILE A 101 -4.56 13.08 8.14
CA ILE A 101 -3.42 13.47 7.32
C ILE A 101 -2.31 14.14 8.13
N GLU A 102 -2.68 15.00 9.08
CA GLU A 102 -1.74 15.75 9.91
C GLU A 102 -1.05 14.88 10.98
N LEU A 103 -1.61 13.72 11.30
CA LEU A 103 -1.12 12.86 12.38
C LEU A 103 -0.39 11.62 11.87
N ASP A 104 -0.91 10.97 10.83
CA ASP A 104 -0.41 9.65 10.42
C ASP A 104 -0.43 9.40 8.91
N GLU A 105 -0.34 10.46 8.10
CA GLU A 105 0.05 10.33 6.69
C GLU A 105 1.54 9.92 6.60
N ILE A 106 1.77 8.64 6.34
CA ILE A 106 3.13 8.13 6.11
C ILE A 106 3.65 8.61 4.75
N TYR A 107 4.90 9.08 4.71
CA TYR A 107 5.62 9.60 3.53
C TYR A 107 5.05 10.89 2.93
N GLN A 108 4.39 11.71 3.75
CA GLN A 108 4.00 13.06 3.34
C GLN A 108 5.24 13.83 2.82
N GLY A 109 5.10 14.48 1.66
CA GLY A 109 6.17 15.25 1.03
C GLY A 109 7.15 14.46 0.16
N GLU A 110 7.14 13.12 0.20
CA GLU A 110 8.10 12.30 -0.58
C GLU A 110 7.66 11.99 -2.01
N TRP A 111 6.47 12.46 -2.41
CA TRP A 111 5.85 12.13 -3.70
C TRP A 111 6.21 13.10 -4.83
N GLY A 112 6.84 14.24 -4.52
CA GLY A 112 7.28 15.22 -5.51
C GLY A 112 6.17 15.62 -6.51
N LEU A 113 6.49 15.61 -7.80
CA LEU A 113 5.54 15.93 -8.89
C LEU A 113 4.35 14.98 -8.97
N PHE A 114 4.45 13.77 -8.40
CA PHE A 114 3.36 12.79 -8.39
C PHE A 114 2.22 13.15 -7.41
N ASN A 115 2.45 14.13 -6.51
CA ASN A 115 1.49 14.53 -5.48
C ASN A 115 0.34 15.41 -6.02
N THR A 116 -0.34 14.96 -7.07
CA THR A 116 -1.51 15.63 -7.63
C THR A 116 -2.76 14.80 -7.34
N SER A 117 -3.92 15.45 -7.20
CA SER A 117 -5.21 14.76 -7.01
C SER A 117 -5.62 13.85 -8.18
N LYS A 118 -4.94 13.96 -9.33
CA LYS A 118 -5.06 13.05 -10.47
C LYS A 118 -4.44 11.68 -10.16
N ASN A 119 -3.26 11.68 -9.55
CA ASN A 119 -2.40 10.50 -9.41
C ASN A 119 -2.33 9.95 -7.99
N ARG A 120 -2.52 10.79 -6.97
CA ARG A 120 -2.49 10.41 -5.57
C ARG A 120 -3.66 11.02 -4.82
N ILE A 121 -4.32 10.19 -4.03
CA ILE A 121 -5.36 10.62 -3.12
C ILE A 121 -5.16 9.97 -1.75
N VAL A 122 -5.35 10.76 -0.71
CA VAL A 122 -5.28 10.31 0.67
C VAL A 122 -6.69 10.46 1.26
N VAL A 123 -7.20 9.41 1.90
CA VAL A 123 -8.50 9.39 2.57
C VAL A 123 -8.33 9.27 4.07
N GLU A 124 -9.20 9.97 4.81
CA GLU A 124 -9.12 10.10 6.26
C GLU A 124 -10.31 9.41 6.94
N SER A 125 -10.00 8.43 7.78
CA SER A 125 -11.04 7.66 8.49
C SER A 125 -11.51 8.28 9.80
N ARG A 126 -10.85 9.32 10.31
CA ARG A 126 -11.14 9.97 11.60
C ARG A 126 -11.12 11.51 11.58
N SER A 127 -10.96 12.11 10.41
CA SER A 127 -10.96 13.56 10.22
C SER A 127 -11.97 13.95 9.15
N GLY A 128 -12.52 15.17 9.25
CA GLY A 128 -13.48 15.71 8.29
C GLY A 128 -14.65 14.76 8.02
N LYS A 129 -14.85 14.43 6.74
CA LYS A 129 -15.79 13.39 6.33
C LYS A 129 -15.12 12.03 6.50
N ARG A 130 -15.66 11.21 7.41
CA ARG A 130 -15.19 9.84 7.63
C ARG A 130 -15.31 9.01 6.35
N GLU A 131 -14.18 8.74 5.73
CA GLU A 131 -14.08 7.97 4.50
C GLU A 131 -13.01 6.88 4.62
N TYR A 132 -13.23 5.81 3.87
CA TYR A 132 -12.30 4.70 3.76
C TYR A 132 -11.85 4.53 2.31
N VAL A 133 -10.78 3.78 2.12
CA VAL A 133 -10.19 3.56 0.79
C VAL A 133 -11.18 2.95 -0.21
N GLN A 134 -12.08 2.06 0.24
CA GLN A 134 -13.11 1.48 -0.63
C GLN A 134 -14.12 2.52 -1.15
N ASP A 135 -14.35 3.60 -0.41
CA ASP A 135 -15.24 4.69 -0.84
C ASP A 135 -14.62 5.45 -2.02
N GLU A 136 -13.31 5.72 -1.95
CA GLU A 136 -12.56 6.34 -3.03
C GLU A 136 -12.46 5.43 -4.25
N VAL A 137 -12.20 4.14 -4.03
CA VAL A 137 -12.13 3.12 -5.10
C VAL A 137 -13.46 3.05 -5.84
N LYS A 138 -14.58 3.08 -5.12
CA LYS A 138 -15.93 3.13 -5.71
C LYS A 138 -16.15 4.42 -6.50
N ARG A 139 -15.74 5.58 -5.97
CA ARG A 139 -15.80 6.87 -6.68
C ARG A 139 -14.99 6.87 -7.97
N LYS A 140 -13.80 6.24 -7.95
CA LYS A 140 -12.91 6.07 -9.10
C LYS A 140 -13.25 4.82 -9.93
N GLY A 141 -14.42 4.21 -9.74
CA GLY A 141 -14.74 2.90 -10.31
C GLY A 141 -14.49 2.76 -11.82
N LYS A 142 -14.74 3.82 -12.61
CA LYS A 142 -14.43 3.83 -14.05
C LYS A 142 -12.94 3.62 -14.33
N LEU A 143 -12.07 4.38 -13.65
CA LEU A 143 -10.62 4.25 -13.74
C LEU A 143 -10.18 2.86 -13.29
N ILE A 144 -10.67 2.38 -12.15
CA ILE A 144 -10.37 1.04 -11.63
C ILE A 144 -10.68 -0.04 -12.68
N TRP A 145 -11.84 0.09 -13.32
CA TRP A 145 -12.27 -0.81 -14.38
C TRP A 145 -11.40 -0.72 -15.64
N GLU A 146 -11.07 0.49 -16.10
CA GLU A 146 -10.19 0.71 -17.25
C GLU A 146 -8.80 0.12 -17.02
N VAL A 147 -8.22 0.31 -15.83
CA VAL A 147 -6.92 -0.26 -15.49
C VAL A 147 -6.98 -1.78 -15.47
N ILE A 148 -7.93 -2.41 -14.77
CA ILE A 148 -7.93 -3.87 -14.66
C ILE A 148 -8.22 -4.57 -16.01
N ASN A 149 -8.99 -3.94 -16.90
CA ASN A 149 -9.25 -4.49 -18.24
C ASN A 149 -8.12 -4.26 -19.24
N ASN A 150 -7.28 -3.24 -19.04
CA ASN A 150 -6.09 -3.06 -19.87
C ASN A 150 -5.25 -4.34 -19.87
N LYS A 151 -4.75 -4.77 -21.04
CA LYS A 151 -3.97 -6.00 -21.20
C LYS A 151 -2.87 -6.15 -20.16
N ASN A 152 -2.16 -5.06 -19.85
CA ASN A 152 -1.05 -5.06 -18.91
C ASN A 152 -1.37 -4.32 -17.60
N GLY A 153 -2.61 -3.91 -17.37
CA GLY A 153 -2.99 -3.17 -16.19
C GLY A 153 -3.07 -4.05 -14.95
N ARG A 154 -2.69 -3.49 -13.80
CA ARG A 154 -2.67 -4.22 -12.52
C ARG A 154 -3.14 -3.34 -11.36
N ILE A 155 -3.77 -3.98 -10.39
CA ILE A 155 -4.21 -3.37 -9.14
C ILE A 155 -3.53 -4.09 -7.99
N TYR A 156 -2.92 -3.32 -7.11
CA TYR A 156 -2.24 -3.80 -5.92
C TYR A 156 -2.94 -3.26 -4.68
N VAL A 157 -3.24 -4.14 -3.72
CA VAL A 157 -3.82 -3.78 -2.43
C VAL A 157 -2.91 -4.26 -1.31
N CYS A 158 -2.62 -3.36 -0.38
CA CYS A 158 -1.75 -3.66 0.74
C CYS A 158 -2.22 -2.98 2.03
N GLY A 159 -2.22 -3.71 3.14
CA GLY A 159 -2.68 -3.17 4.41
C GLY A 159 -3.00 -4.25 5.45
N ILE A 160 -3.61 -3.81 6.55
CA ILE A 160 -3.95 -4.67 7.69
C ILE A 160 -5.44 -5.01 7.68
N GLY A 161 -5.77 -6.28 7.91
CA GLY A 161 -7.10 -6.70 8.35
C GLY A 161 -7.97 -7.39 7.29
N THR A 162 -8.63 -8.47 7.70
CA THR A 162 -9.53 -9.28 6.86
C THR A 162 -10.81 -8.55 6.45
N SER A 163 -11.30 -7.63 7.29
CA SER A 163 -12.45 -6.77 6.96
C SER A 163 -12.17 -5.84 5.79
N LEU A 164 -10.91 -5.40 5.65
CA LEU A 164 -10.48 -4.57 4.54
C LEU A 164 -10.66 -5.33 3.22
N ILE A 165 -10.13 -6.56 3.15
CA ILE A 165 -10.22 -7.40 1.95
C ILE A 165 -11.66 -7.60 1.52
N LYS A 166 -12.54 -7.98 2.46
CA LYS A 166 -13.95 -8.22 2.13
C LYS A 166 -14.61 -6.97 1.54
N SER A 167 -14.40 -5.81 2.17
CA SER A 167 -14.96 -4.54 1.67
C SER A 167 -14.43 -4.15 0.29
N PHE A 168 -13.19 -4.52 -0.03
CA PHE A 168 -12.61 -4.32 -1.34
C PHE A 168 -13.21 -5.24 -2.39
N ASP A 169 -13.29 -6.54 -2.09
CA ASP A 169 -13.84 -7.53 -3.02
C ASP A 169 -15.29 -7.16 -3.39
N ASP A 170 -16.12 -6.77 -2.42
CA ASP A 170 -17.49 -6.31 -2.66
C ASP A 170 -17.52 -5.04 -3.55
N CYS A 171 -16.67 -4.05 -3.25
CA CYS A 171 -16.56 -2.81 -4.02
C CYS A 171 -16.12 -3.07 -5.49
N LEU A 172 -15.16 -3.98 -5.68
CA LEU A 172 -14.66 -4.36 -6.99
C LEU A 172 -15.72 -5.11 -7.81
N ILE A 173 -16.52 -5.97 -7.17
CA ILE A 173 -17.66 -6.63 -7.81
C ILE A 173 -18.67 -5.59 -8.31
N GLU A 174 -19.03 -4.61 -7.48
CA GLU A 174 -19.93 -3.52 -7.88
C GLU A 174 -19.36 -2.72 -9.07
N ILE A 175 -18.06 -2.46 -9.07
CA ILE A 175 -17.39 -1.77 -10.19
C ILE A 175 -17.49 -2.59 -11.48
N ALA A 176 -17.26 -3.91 -11.42
CA ALA A 176 -17.38 -4.78 -12.59
C ALA A 176 -18.82 -4.86 -13.11
N MET A 177 -19.81 -4.88 -12.21
CA MET A 177 -21.22 -4.83 -12.62
C MET A 177 -21.55 -3.50 -13.30
N LYS A 178 -21.17 -2.38 -12.68
CA LYS A 178 -21.52 -1.03 -13.17
C LYS A 178 -20.81 -0.66 -14.47
N TRP A 179 -19.52 -0.91 -14.56
CA TRP A 179 -18.67 -0.43 -15.67
C TRP A 179 -18.35 -1.52 -16.70
N GLY A 180 -18.46 -2.79 -16.31
CA GLY A 180 -18.25 -3.94 -17.19
C GLY A 180 -19.54 -4.57 -17.71
N GLY A 181 -20.70 -4.20 -17.18
CA GLY A 181 -21.98 -4.78 -17.57
C GLY A 181 -22.14 -6.25 -17.15
N TYR A 182 -21.33 -6.72 -16.20
CA TYR A 182 -21.40 -8.10 -15.71
C TYR A 182 -22.59 -8.30 -14.78
N SER A 183 -23.15 -9.52 -14.78
CA SER A 183 -23.99 -9.97 -13.68
C SER A 183 -23.15 -10.10 -12.40
N TYR A 184 -23.78 -10.11 -11.22
CA TYR A 184 -23.05 -10.35 -9.97
C TYR A 184 -22.23 -11.64 -10.01
N LYS A 185 -22.81 -12.73 -10.53
CA LYS A 185 -22.14 -14.04 -10.62
C LYS A 185 -20.92 -13.97 -11.54
N ASP A 186 -21.04 -13.29 -12.68
CA ASP A 186 -19.93 -13.16 -13.62
C ASP A 186 -18.86 -12.20 -13.11
N ALA A 187 -19.24 -11.13 -12.41
CA ALA A 187 -18.31 -10.21 -11.76
C ALA A 187 -17.46 -10.94 -10.70
N VAL A 188 -18.08 -11.75 -9.84
CA VAL A 188 -17.38 -12.59 -8.85
C VAL A 188 -16.40 -13.53 -9.55
N LYS A 189 -16.84 -14.21 -10.62
CA LYS A 189 -15.97 -15.10 -11.40
C LYS A 189 -14.80 -14.32 -12.00
N LYS A 190 -15.06 -13.13 -12.54
CA LYS A 190 -14.06 -12.32 -13.23
C LYS A 190 -12.96 -11.83 -12.30
N TRP A 191 -13.30 -11.42 -11.09
CA TRP A 191 -12.30 -11.02 -10.10
C TRP A 191 -11.43 -12.18 -9.64
N LYS A 192 -12.01 -13.37 -9.45
CA LYS A 192 -11.23 -14.59 -9.18
C LYS A 192 -10.25 -14.91 -10.32
N GLU A 193 -10.62 -14.65 -11.57
CA GLU A 193 -9.68 -14.78 -12.70
C GLU A 193 -8.53 -13.77 -12.59
N PHE A 194 -8.81 -12.51 -12.23
CA PHE A 194 -7.77 -11.49 -12.06
C PHE A 194 -6.82 -11.76 -10.89
N GLU A 195 -7.30 -12.41 -9.82
CA GLU A 195 -6.48 -12.87 -8.68
C GLU A 195 -5.60 -14.07 -9.02
N ASN A 196 -5.93 -14.82 -10.07
CA ASN A 196 -5.19 -16.02 -10.43
C ASN A 196 -3.70 -15.66 -10.63
N PRO A 197 -2.76 -16.34 -9.96
CA PRO A 197 -1.33 -16.06 -10.08
C PRO A 197 -0.76 -16.14 -11.50
N LEU A 198 -1.44 -16.81 -12.43
CA LEU A 198 -1.07 -16.86 -13.85
C LEU A 198 -1.49 -15.60 -14.62
N ILE A 199 -2.60 -14.98 -14.23
CA ILE A 199 -3.12 -13.74 -14.83
C ILE A 199 -2.47 -12.52 -14.17
N PHE A 200 -2.31 -12.58 -12.84
CA PHE A 200 -1.52 -11.65 -12.05
C PHE A 200 -1.91 -10.17 -12.27
N LYS A 201 -3.22 -9.90 -12.17
CA LYS A 201 -3.80 -8.57 -12.40
C LYS A 201 -4.33 -7.90 -11.15
N TYR A 202 -4.90 -8.67 -10.23
CA TYR A 202 -5.32 -8.19 -8.92
C TYR A 202 -4.46 -8.88 -7.85
N ILE A 203 -3.64 -8.09 -7.16
CA ILE A 203 -2.61 -8.59 -6.26
C ILE A 203 -2.84 -8.03 -4.87
N LYS A 204 -2.93 -8.92 -3.87
CA LYS A 204 -3.15 -8.58 -2.47
C LYS A 204 -1.95 -9.01 -1.62
N GLU A 205 -1.46 -8.13 -0.78
CA GLU A 205 -0.57 -8.46 0.34
C GLU A 205 -1.19 -7.90 1.62
N VAL A 206 -1.83 -8.77 2.40
CA VAL A 206 -2.56 -8.38 3.61
C VAL A 206 -2.07 -9.22 4.78
N TRP A 207 -1.94 -8.56 5.93
CA TRP A 207 -1.45 -9.13 7.19
C TRP A 207 -2.37 -8.79 8.36
#